data_AF-A0A3D3QD04-F1
#
_entry.id   AF-A0A3D3QD04-F1
#
_cell.length_a   1.000
_cell.length_b   1.000
_cell.length_c   1.000
_cell.angle_alpha   90.00
_cell.angle_beta   90.00
_cell.angle_gamma   90.00
#
_symmetry.space_group_name_H-M   'P 1'
#
loop_
_entity.id
_entity.type
_entity.pdbx_description
1 polymer ?
#
loop_
_entity_poly.entity_id
_entity_poly.type
_entity_poly.pdbx_seq_one_letter_code
_entity_poly.pdbx_strand_id
1 'polypeptide(L)'
;MLDAFLELSRRCWRSRGFGDFWMHMLVAEGSAEIAADAEVSLWDLAAVSVIVEEAGGRFTDFEGRPRADGGTAISTNGVLHDEALAALARTPLG
;
A
#
# COMPACT_ATOMS: atom_id res chain seq x y z
N MET A 1 9.42 -11.34 1.88
CA MET A 1 8.98 -10.00 1.43
C MET A 1 9.04 -9.86 -0.10
N LEU A 2 10.21 -10.01 -0.74
CA LEU A 2 10.31 -9.94 -2.21
C LEU A 2 9.36 -10.91 -2.92
N ASP A 3 9.29 -12.17 -2.48
CA ASP A 3 8.41 -13.18 -3.08
C ASP A 3 6.93 -12.81 -3.00
N ALA A 4 6.49 -12.27 -1.86
CA ALA A 4 5.12 -11.79 -1.66
C ALA A 4 4.79 -10.61 -2.59
N PHE A 5 5.72 -9.68 -2.76
CA PHE A 5 5.56 -8.56 -3.69
C PHE A 5 5.52 -9.03 -5.15
N LEU A 6 6.35 -10.00 -5.53
CA LEU A 6 6.35 -10.61 -6.86
C LEU A 6 5.08 -11.42 -7.12
N GLU A 7 4.51 -12.05 -6.10
CA GLU A 7 3.23 -12.73 -6.19
C GLU A 7 2.07 -11.74 -6.38
N LEU A 8 2.01 -10.67 -5.59
CA LEU A 8 1.03 -9.60 -5.78
C LEU A 8 1.14 -9.00 -7.18
N SER A 9 2.36 -8.68 -7.62
CA SER A 9 2.62 -8.11 -8.95
C SER A 9 2.17 -9.01 -10.09
N ARG A 10 2.28 -10.34 -9.94
CA ARG A 10 1.81 -11.34 -10.93
C ARG A 10 0.29 -11.44 -11.01
N ARG A 11 -0.41 -11.11 -9.93
CA ARG A 11 -1.89 -11.08 -9.87
C ARG A 11 -2.47 -9.77 -10.42
N CYS A 12 -1.70 -8.68 -10.36
CA CYS A 12 -2.12 -7.40 -10.91
C CYS A 12 -2.09 -7.40 -12.46
N TRP A 13 -3.08 -6.75 -13.07
CA TRP A 13 -3.10 -6.55 -14.53
C TRP A 13 -1.90 -5.72 -15.02
N ARG A 14 -1.42 -4.78 -14.21
CA ARG A 14 -0.29 -3.90 -14.52
C ARG A 14 0.45 -3.51 -13.25
N SER A 15 1.78 -3.50 -13.30
CA SER A 15 2.65 -3.06 -12.20
C SER A 15 3.62 -1.97 -12.67
N ARG A 16 3.92 -1.02 -11.77
CA ARG A 16 4.88 0.07 -11.98
C ARG A 16 5.61 0.34 -10.65
N GLY A 17 6.80 0.94 -10.73
CA GLY A 17 7.56 1.40 -9.57
C GLY A 17 7.83 2.89 -9.71
N PHE A 18 6.80 3.72 -9.51
CA PHE A 18 6.96 5.18 -9.51
C PHE A 18 7.72 5.66 -8.27
N GLY A 19 7.55 4.95 -7.15
CA GLY A 19 8.22 5.21 -5.88
C GLY A 19 7.65 6.40 -5.12
N ASP A 20 8.04 6.48 -3.84
CA ASP A 20 7.75 7.60 -2.94
C ASP A 20 6.23 7.90 -2.83
N PHE A 21 5.87 9.09 -2.35
CA PHE A 21 4.48 9.48 -2.13
C PHE A 21 3.58 9.38 -3.37
N TRP A 22 4.14 9.49 -4.59
CA TRP A 22 3.34 9.67 -5.79
C TRP A 22 2.48 8.46 -6.15
N MET A 23 2.97 7.24 -5.91
CA MET A 23 2.16 6.04 -6.14
C MET A 23 0.92 5.97 -5.25
N HIS A 24 0.98 6.52 -4.03
CA HIS A 24 -0.19 6.65 -3.16
C HIS A 24 -1.17 7.73 -3.64
N MET A 25 -0.66 8.82 -4.23
CA MET A 25 -1.52 9.84 -4.85
C MET A 25 -2.24 9.32 -6.08
N LEU A 26 -1.60 8.44 -6.86
CA LEU A 26 -2.27 7.75 -7.96
C LEU A 26 -3.44 6.87 -7.47
N VAL A 27 -3.32 6.29 -6.27
CA VAL A 27 -4.44 5.59 -5.63
C VAL A 27 -5.55 6.56 -5.22
N ALA A 28 -5.19 7.67 -4.57
CA ALA A 28 -6.16 8.68 -4.15
C ALA A 28 -6.92 9.31 -5.33
N GLU A 29 -6.29 9.48 -6.49
CA GLU A 29 -6.95 9.98 -7.71
C GLU A 29 -7.80 8.90 -8.42
N GLY A 30 -7.64 7.62 -8.06
CA GLY A 30 -8.27 6.50 -8.76
C GLY A 30 -7.57 6.09 -10.06
N SER A 31 -6.35 6.57 -10.28
CA SER A 31 -5.47 6.20 -11.40
C SER A 31 -4.74 4.85 -11.20
N ALA A 32 -4.69 4.36 -9.96
CA ALA A 32 -4.17 3.04 -9.58
C ALA A 32 -4.98 2.45 -8.42
N GLU A 33 -4.97 1.13 -8.27
CA GLU A 33 -5.75 0.48 -7.20
C GLU A 33 -4.94 0.14 -5.94
N ILE A 34 -3.62 -0.03 -6.04
CA ILE A 34 -2.74 -0.48 -4.95
C ILE A 34 -1.38 0.25 -5.03
N ALA A 35 -0.93 0.78 -3.89
CA ALA A 35 0.44 1.25 -3.65
C ALA A 35 0.94 0.64 -2.34
N ALA A 36 2.17 0.14 -2.31
CA ALA A 36 2.75 -0.51 -1.13
C ALA A 36 4.23 -0.17 -0.96
N ASP A 37 4.62 0.24 0.26
CA ASP A 37 5.99 0.48 0.69
C ASP A 37 6.37 -0.46 1.83
N ALA A 38 7.53 -1.10 1.66
CA ALA A 38 8.01 -2.14 2.58
C ALA A 38 8.93 -1.61 3.69
N GLU A 39 9.46 -0.39 3.53
CA GLU A 39 10.26 0.32 4.52
C GLU A 39 10.08 1.82 4.29
N VAL A 40 9.46 2.51 5.25
CA VAL A 40 9.07 3.92 5.09
C VAL A 40 8.88 4.60 6.45
N SER A 41 9.15 5.90 6.53
CA SER A 41 9.07 6.66 7.78
C SER A 41 7.70 7.34 7.97
N LEU A 42 7.39 7.71 9.21
CA LEU A 42 6.19 8.49 9.53
C LEU A 42 6.13 9.81 8.72
N TRP A 43 7.27 10.44 8.46
CA TRP A 43 7.32 11.74 7.80
C TRP A 43 6.86 11.67 6.34
N ASP A 44 7.04 10.52 5.70
CA ASP A 44 6.61 10.28 4.32
C ASP A 44 5.10 9.96 4.26
N LEU A 45 4.56 9.37 5.34
CA LEU A 45 3.20 8.80 5.36
C LEU A 45 2.14 9.66 6.06
N ALA A 46 2.55 10.58 6.94
CA ALA A 46 1.62 11.36 7.75
C ALA A 46 0.62 12.14 6.88
N ALA A 47 1.08 12.77 5.79
CA ALA A 47 0.21 13.45 4.85
C ALA A 47 -0.52 12.49 3.90
N VAL A 48 0.18 11.45 3.44
CA VAL A 48 -0.34 10.46 2.48
C VAL A 48 -1.57 9.74 3.03
N SER A 49 -1.52 9.29 4.29
CA SER A 49 -2.62 8.57 4.95
C SER A 49 -3.92 9.37 4.91
N VAL A 50 -3.87 10.64 5.35
CA VAL A 50 -5.03 11.55 5.34
C VAL A 50 -5.58 11.75 3.92
N ILE A 51 -4.72 11.98 2.93
CA ILE A 51 -5.16 12.20 1.54
C ILE A 51 -5.86 10.96 0.97
N VAL A 52 -5.29 9.78 1.20
CA VAL A 52 -5.85 8.52 0.70
C VAL A 52 -7.20 8.22 1.34
N GLU A 53 -7.33 8.44 2.66
CA GLU A 53 -8.58 8.21 3.38
C GLU A 53 -9.67 9.21 2.97
N GLU A 54 -9.35 10.50 2.84
CA GLU A 54 -10.31 11.53 2.39
C GLU A 54 -10.72 11.36 0.92
N ALA A 55 -9.89 10.72 0.09
CA ALA A 55 -10.26 10.30 -1.25
C ALA A 55 -11.18 9.06 -1.29
N GLY A 56 -11.52 8.48 -0.13
CA GLY A 56 -12.34 7.28 0.00
C GLY A 56 -11.56 5.97 -0.13
N GLY A 57 -10.22 6.03 -0.16
CA GLY A 57 -9.35 4.86 -0.12
C GLY A 57 -9.18 4.29 1.28
N ARG A 58 -8.33 3.26 1.39
CA ARG A 58 -7.89 2.70 2.68
C ARG A 58 -6.37 2.74 2.78
N PHE A 59 -5.88 3.13 3.95
CA PHE A 59 -4.46 3.18 4.30
C PHE A 59 -4.19 2.35 5.56
N THR A 60 -3.22 1.42 5.51
CA THR A 60 -2.77 0.66 6.69
C THR A 60 -1.28 0.33 6.61
N ASP A 61 -0.70 -0.16 7.71
CA ASP A 61 0.52 -0.96 7.65
C ASP A 61 0.26 -2.37 7.07
N PHE A 62 1.29 -3.19 6.88
CA PHE A 62 1.13 -4.56 6.37
C PHE A 62 0.48 -5.54 7.37
N GLU A 63 0.32 -5.13 8.64
CA GLU A 63 -0.45 -5.86 9.64
C GLU A 63 -1.95 -5.45 9.63
N GLY A 64 -2.34 -4.56 8.72
CA GLY A 64 -3.71 -4.09 8.56
C GLY A 64 -4.14 -3.05 9.58
N ARG A 65 -3.21 -2.46 10.34
CA ARG A 65 -3.53 -1.40 11.31
C ARG A 65 -3.59 -0.04 10.60
N PRO A 66 -4.62 0.79 10.83
CA PRO A 66 -4.73 2.12 10.24
C PRO A 66 -3.77 3.09 10.95
N ARG A 67 -2.48 3.06 10.56
CA ARG A 67 -1.42 3.87 11.18
C ARG A 67 -0.30 4.20 10.20
N ALA A 68 0.22 5.42 10.28
CA ALA A 68 1.31 5.92 9.43
C ALA A 68 2.72 5.71 10.01
N ASP A 69 2.83 5.31 11.28
CA ASP A 69 4.09 5.02 11.99
C ASP A 69 4.43 3.51 11.99
N GLY A 70 3.89 2.78 11.02
CA GLY A 70 3.99 1.33 10.80
C GLY A 70 5.36 0.80 10.42
N GLY A 71 6.21 1.63 9.82
CA GLY A 71 7.41 1.19 9.10
C GLY A 71 7.10 0.56 7.73
N THR A 72 5.83 0.25 7.45
CA THR A 72 5.30 -0.23 6.18
C THR A 72 4.01 0.52 5.87
N ALA A 73 3.62 0.57 4.60
CA ALA A 73 2.35 1.16 4.20
C ALA A 73 1.75 0.45 3.00
N ILE A 74 0.42 0.35 2.99
CA ILE A 74 -0.38 0.02 1.81
C ILE A 74 -1.55 1.00 1.69
N SER A 75 -1.66 1.61 0.52
CA SER A 75 -2.85 2.36 0.09
C SER A 75 -3.58 1.57 -0.96
N THR A 76 -4.91 1.50 -0.85
CA THR A 76 -5.75 0.94 -1.88
C THR A 76 -7.03 1.76 -2.09
N ASN A 77 -7.76 1.46 -3.17
CA ASN A 77 -9.12 1.96 -3.41
C ASN A 77 -10.19 1.45 -2.41
N GLY A 78 -9.77 0.84 -1.29
CA GLY A 78 -10.65 0.22 -0.30
C GLY A 78 -11.14 -1.18 -0.68
N VAL A 79 -11.64 -1.36 -1.90
CA VAL A 79 -12.22 -2.63 -2.40
C VAL A 79 -11.21 -3.77 -2.39
N LEU A 80 -9.98 -3.52 -2.84
CA LEU A 80 -8.94 -4.55 -2.96
C LEU A 80 -8.05 -4.70 -1.72
N HIS A 81 -8.33 -3.94 -0.65
CA HIS A 81 -7.40 -3.80 0.48
C HIS A 81 -7.08 -5.13 1.17
N ASP A 82 -8.11 -5.91 1.51
CA ASP A 82 -7.93 -7.15 2.26
C ASP A 82 -7.27 -8.24 1.40
N GLU A 83 -7.57 -8.28 0.09
CA GLU A 83 -6.94 -9.21 -0.85
C GLU A 83 -5.46 -8.88 -1.08
N ALA A 84 -5.11 -7.60 -1.15
CA ALA A 84 -3.75 -7.13 -1.28
C ALA A 84 -2.94 -7.40 -0.01
N LEU A 85 -3.48 -7.10 1.17
CA LEU A 85 -2.87 -7.45 2.47
C LEU A 85 -2.65 -8.96 2.59
N ALA A 86 -3.65 -9.77 2.25
CA ALA A 86 -3.52 -11.22 2.28
C ALA A 86 -2.45 -11.75 1.30
N ALA A 87 -2.15 -11.01 0.23
CA ALA A 87 -1.04 -11.36 -0.67
C ALA A 87 0.33 -11.04 -0.05
N LEU A 88 0.43 -9.91 0.67
CA LEU A 88 1.66 -9.44 1.30
C LEU A 88 2.00 -10.18 2.61
N ALA A 89 0.99 -10.57 3.40
CA ALA A 89 1.15 -11.25 4.68
C ALA A 89 1.62 -12.72 4.58
N ARG A 90 1.64 -13.31 3.37
CA ARG A 90 2.00 -14.73 3.14
C ARG A 90 3.49 -15.06 3.27
N THR A 91 4.31 -14.16 3.79
CA THR A 91 5.73 -14.47 4.06
C THR A 91 6.08 -13.97 5.46
N PRO A 92 6.51 -14.86 6.38
CA PRO A 92 7.03 -14.42 7.68
C PRO A 92 8.17 -13.42 7.44
N LEU A 93 8.16 -12.30 8.17
CA LEU A 93 9.36 -11.51 8.38
C LEU A 93 10.29 -12.40 9.21
N GLY A 94 11.23 -13.07 8.53
CA GLY A 94 12.31 -13.83 9.15
C GLY A 94 13.38 -12.91 9.69
#